data_AF-A0A1V4JGE5-F1
#
_entry.id   AF-A0A1V4JGE5-F1
#
_cell.length_a   1.000
_cell.length_b   1.000
_cell.length_c   1.000
_cell.angle_alpha   90.00
_cell.angle_beta   90.00
_cell.angle_gamma   90.00
#
_symmetry.space_group_name_H-M   'P 1'
#
loop_
_entity.id
_entity.type
_entity.pdbx_description
1 polymer ?
#
loop_
_entity_poly.entity_id
_entity_poly.type
_entity_poly.pdbx_seq_one_letter_code
_entity_poly.pdbx_strand_id
1 'polypeptide(L)'
;MASGKAAAEPLGRTAEEVAWAEALRGACEPEHHWRHRREFLLRNVGEPPAAGSAQLQRLVSLSMVWANHVFLGCRYPPQVMEKALEMAEGIQVTDAPIRTTRDELVAKKG
;
A
#
# COMPACT_ATOMS: atom_id res chain seq x y z
N MET A 1 19.46 -7.00 -23.27
CA MET A 1 18.25 -6.13 -23.29
C MET A 1 17.08 -6.96 -22.80
N ALA A 2 16.62 -6.73 -21.58
CA ALA A 2 15.37 -7.31 -21.08
C ALA A 2 14.44 -6.13 -20.79
N SER A 3 13.42 -5.99 -21.63
CA SER A 3 12.39 -4.96 -21.52
C SER A 3 11.53 -5.31 -20.31
N GLY A 4 11.70 -4.56 -19.21
CA GLY A 4 10.81 -4.61 -18.07
C GLY A 4 9.45 -4.09 -18.52
N LYS A 5 8.47 -4.98 -18.58
CA LYS A 5 7.07 -4.67 -18.87
C LYS A 5 6.63 -3.56 -17.93
N ALA A 6 6.45 -2.35 -18.47
CA ALA A 6 5.92 -1.22 -17.73
C ALA A 6 4.64 -1.66 -17.02
N ALA A 7 4.60 -1.48 -15.70
CA ALA A 7 3.40 -1.70 -14.92
C ALA A 7 2.29 -0.88 -15.59
N ALA A 8 1.23 -1.58 -16.01
CA ALA A 8 0.13 -0.99 -16.76
C ALA A 8 -0.35 0.29 -16.06
N GLU A 9 -0.38 1.41 -16.78
CA GLU A 9 -0.92 2.67 -16.29
C GLU A 9 -2.36 2.43 -15.81
N PRO A 10 -2.71 2.80 -14.56
CA PRO A 10 -4.05 2.61 -14.09
C PRO A 10 -4.96 3.64 -14.78
N LEU A 11 -5.81 3.11 -15.67
CA LEU A 11 -7.18 3.56 -15.97
C LEU A 11 -7.51 5.01 -15.55
N GLY A 12 -7.36 5.96 -16.48
CA GLY A 12 -8.08 7.23 -16.47
C GLY A 12 -7.65 8.28 -15.44
N ARG A 13 -6.43 8.21 -14.89
CA ARG A 13 -5.87 9.22 -13.98
C ARG A 13 -4.99 10.23 -14.72
N THR A 14 -4.99 11.49 -14.26
CA THR A 14 -4.21 12.56 -14.87
C THR A 14 -2.72 12.44 -14.51
N ALA A 15 -1.85 13.06 -15.31
CA ALA A 15 -0.42 13.13 -15.01
C ALA A 15 -0.13 13.83 -13.68
N GLU A 16 -0.98 14.77 -13.28
CA GLU A 16 -0.86 15.52 -12.02
C GLU A 16 -1.16 14.63 -10.81
N GLU A 17 -2.20 13.79 -10.88
CA GLU A 17 -2.52 12.84 -9.81
C GLU A 17 -1.39 11.82 -9.62
N VAL A 18 -0.81 11.35 -10.72
CA VAL A 18 0.36 10.47 -10.69
C VAL A 18 1.55 11.16 -10.04
N ALA A 19 1.90 12.37 -10.48
CA ALA A 19 3.02 13.11 -9.92
C ALA A 19 2.83 13.42 -8.43
N TRP A 20 1.60 13.75 -8.02
CA TRP A 20 1.24 13.92 -6.60
C TRP A 20 1.50 12.64 -5.80
N ALA A 21 1.06 11.48 -6.31
CA ALA A 21 1.30 10.22 -5.63
C ALA A 21 2.80 9.93 -5.54
N GLU A 22 3.57 10.08 -6.63
CA GLU A 22 5.04 9.87 -6.61
C GLU A 22 5.75 10.75 -5.57
N ALA A 23 5.29 11.98 -5.35
CA ALA A 23 5.84 12.87 -4.33
C ALA A 23 5.64 12.37 -2.88
N LEU A 24 4.72 11.42 -2.66
CA LEU A 24 4.45 10.83 -1.34
C LEU A 24 5.26 9.56 -1.06
N ARG A 25 6.06 9.08 -2.02
CA ARG A 25 6.90 7.88 -1.86
C ARG A 25 7.94 8.09 -0.76
N GLY A 26 8.13 7.09 0.11
CA GLY A 26 9.17 7.13 1.13
C GLY A 26 10.56 6.87 0.54
N ALA A 27 11.59 7.55 1.05
CA ALA A 27 12.96 7.45 0.54
C ALA A 27 13.52 6.02 0.52
N CYS A 28 13.15 5.19 1.49
CA CYS A 28 13.60 3.80 1.62
C CYS A 28 12.49 2.79 1.34
N GLU A 29 11.47 3.16 0.56
CA GLU A 29 10.32 2.30 0.28
C GLU A 29 10.63 1.31 -0.86
N PRO A 30 10.62 -0.02 -0.60
CA PRO A 30 10.84 -1.02 -1.64
C PRO A 30 9.81 -0.89 -2.76
N GLU A 31 10.23 -1.14 -4.01
CA GLU A 31 9.37 -0.96 -5.19
C GLU A 31 8.06 -1.75 -5.11
N HIS A 32 8.11 -2.98 -4.59
CA HIS A 32 6.92 -3.82 -4.44
C HIS A 32 5.96 -3.28 -3.37
N HIS A 33 6.44 -2.61 -2.31
CA HIS A 33 5.56 -1.87 -1.39
C HIS A 33 4.96 -0.66 -2.11
N TRP A 34 5.83 0.15 -2.74
CA TRP A 34 5.43 1.42 -3.32
C TRP A 34 4.34 1.24 -4.38
N ARG A 35 4.49 0.26 -5.27
CA ARG A 35 3.50 -0.04 -6.31
C ARG A 35 2.08 -0.19 -5.74
N HIS A 36 1.94 -0.94 -4.65
CA HIS A 36 0.62 -1.20 -4.04
C HIS A 36 0.14 -0.02 -3.20
N ARG A 37 1.06 0.68 -2.52
CA ARG A 37 0.71 1.88 -1.75
C ARG A 37 0.29 3.05 -2.65
N ARG A 38 0.93 3.22 -3.80
CA ARG A 38 0.56 4.19 -4.83
C ARG A 38 -0.87 3.95 -5.32
N GLU A 39 -1.22 2.70 -5.61
CA GLU A 39 -2.59 2.32 -5.97
C GLU A 39 -3.58 2.66 -4.85
N PHE A 40 -3.22 2.35 -3.60
CA PHE A 40 -4.03 2.72 -2.43
C PHE A 40 -4.30 4.22 -2.38
N LEU A 41 -3.25 5.06 -2.56
CA LEU A 41 -3.38 6.51 -2.54
C LEU A 41 -4.29 7.01 -3.66
N LEU A 42 -4.08 6.55 -4.90
CA LEU A 42 -4.82 6.98 -6.10
C LEU A 42 -6.29 6.55 -6.12
N ARG A 43 -6.65 5.48 -5.40
CA ARG A 43 -8.05 5.04 -5.24
C ARG A 43 -8.82 5.81 -4.19
N ASN A 44 -8.13 6.23 -3.14
CA ASN A 44 -8.75 6.86 -1.96
C ASN A 44 -8.69 8.39 -2.01
N VAL A 45 -8.11 8.95 -3.06
CA VAL A 45 -8.10 10.38 -3.32
C VAL A 45 -9.14 10.70 -4.40
N GLY A 46 -10.05 11.63 -4.09
CA GLY A 46 -10.93 12.24 -5.10
C GLY A 46 -10.21 13.40 -5.79
N GLU A 47 -9.62 14.29 -4.99
CA GLU A 47 -8.74 15.38 -5.41
C GLU A 47 -7.52 15.44 -4.47
N PRO A 48 -6.32 15.77 -4.97
CA PRO A 48 -5.12 15.90 -4.14
C PRO A 48 -5.34 16.87 -2.96
N PRO A 49 -5.28 16.40 -1.70
CA PRO A 49 -5.49 17.28 -0.56
C PRO A 49 -4.32 18.28 -0.42
N ALA A 50 -4.61 19.44 0.17
CA ALA A 50 -3.58 20.45 0.42
C ALA A 50 -2.38 19.88 1.16
N ALA A 51 -1.18 20.27 0.74
CA ALA A 51 0.07 19.85 1.36
C ALA A 51 0.07 20.18 2.87
N GLY A 52 0.50 19.21 3.69
CA GLY A 52 0.52 19.36 5.16
C GLY A 52 -0.84 19.27 5.86
N SER A 53 -1.95 19.11 5.13
CA SER A 53 -3.27 18.97 5.74
C SER A 53 -3.40 17.68 6.58
N ALA A 54 -4.25 17.72 7.61
CA ALA A 54 -4.56 16.55 8.43
C ALA A 54 -5.20 15.42 7.60
N GLN A 55 -5.95 15.77 6.54
CA GLN A 55 -6.52 14.80 5.60
C GLN A 55 -5.42 14.05 4.85
N LEU A 56 -4.43 14.76 4.31
CA LEU A 56 -3.28 14.16 3.63
C LEU A 56 -2.50 13.26 4.58
N GLN A 57 -2.18 13.76 5.78
CA GLN A 57 -1.45 13.00 6.79
C GLN A 57 -2.18 11.71 7.17
N ARG A 58 -3.51 11.75 7.31
CA ARG A 58 -4.32 10.57 7.62
C ARG A 58 -4.31 9.56 6.47
N LEU A 59 -4.47 10.01 5.23
CA LEU A 59 -4.44 9.15 4.05
C LEU A 59 -3.08 8.46 3.88
N VAL A 60 -1.98 9.21 4.00
CA VAL A 60 -0.61 8.68 3.94
C VAL A 60 -0.35 7.68 5.08
N SER A 61 -0.84 7.99 6.28
CA SER A 61 -0.68 7.11 7.43
C SER A 61 -1.44 5.79 7.26
N LEU A 62 -2.69 5.84 6.77
CA LEU A 62 -3.49 4.64 6.50
C LEU A 62 -2.90 3.79 5.38
N SER A 63 -2.35 4.41 4.32
CA SER A 63 -1.67 3.69 3.25
C SER A 63 -0.42 2.96 3.75
N MET A 64 0.30 3.55 4.72
CA MET A 64 1.44 2.90 5.38
C MET A 64 1.03 1.81 6.34
N VAL A 65 -0.01 2.01 7.15
CA VAL A 65 -0.57 0.96 8.00
C VAL A 65 -0.93 -0.27 7.17
N TRP A 66 -1.64 -0.06 6.06
CA TRP A 66 -2.04 -1.14 5.18
C TRP A 66 -0.82 -1.86 4.57
N ALA A 67 0.11 -1.12 3.97
CA ALA A 67 1.31 -1.71 3.36
C ALA A 67 2.17 -2.47 4.40
N ASN A 68 2.39 -1.89 5.58
CA ASN A 68 3.14 -2.54 6.66
C ASN A 68 2.43 -3.79 7.17
N HIS A 69 1.10 -3.79 7.24
CA HIS A 69 0.35 -4.98 7.60
C HIS A 69 0.52 -6.11 6.57
N VAL A 70 0.30 -5.79 5.29
CA VAL A 70 0.37 -6.76 4.19
C VAL A 70 1.78 -7.32 4.03
N PHE A 71 2.79 -6.45 3.94
CA PHE A 71 4.14 -6.89 3.58
C PHE A 71 5.07 -7.12 4.77
N LEU A 72 4.89 -6.44 5.90
CA LEU A 72 5.74 -6.61 7.10
C LEU A 72 5.06 -7.37 8.25
N GLY A 73 3.73 -7.42 8.29
CA GLY A 73 2.98 -8.16 9.30
C GLY A 73 2.78 -7.40 10.58
N CYS A 74 2.96 -6.09 10.52
CA CYS A 74 2.61 -5.19 11.61
C CYS A 74 1.12 -5.33 11.95
N ARG A 75 0.83 -5.16 13.23
CA ARG A 75 -0.53 -5.09 13.76
C ARG A 75 -0.75 -3.73 14.39
N TYR A 76 -1.94 -3.20 14.19
CA TYR A 76 -2.38 -1.91 14.70
C TYR A 76 -3.73 -2.09 15.43
N PRO A 77 -4.21 -1.10 16.19
CA PRO A 77 -5.51 -1.18 16.85
C PRO A 77 -6.64 -1.57 15.86
N PRO A 78 -7.63 -2.39 16.28
CA PRO A 78 -8.63 -2.95 15.38
C PRO A 78 -9.34 -1.92 14.50
N GLN A 79 -9.72 -0.77 15.06
CA GLN A 79 -10.41 0.30 14.32
C GLN A 79 -9.55 0.89 13.19
N VAL A 80 -8.23 1.00 13.40
CA VAL A 80 -7.30 1.50 12.38
C VAL A 80 -7.11 0.44 11.29
N MET A 81 -7.00 -0.82 11.70
CA MET A 81 -6.89 -1.94 10.77
C MET A 81 -8.13 -2.08 9.88
N GLU A 82 -9.32 -2.04 10.47
CA GLU A 82 -10.59 -2.11 9.76
C GLU A 82 -10.68 -1.02 8.70
N LYS A 83 -10.37 0.24 9.08
CA LYS A 83 -10.42 1.35 8.12
C LYS A 83 -9.39 1.19 6.99
N ALA A 84 -8.18 0.76 7.32
CA ALA A 84 -7.13 0.55 6.32
C ALA A 84 -7.49 -0.58 5.34
N LEU A 85 -8.13 -1.65 5.80
CA LEU A 85 -8.59 -2.76 4.96
C LEU A 85 -9.79 -2.38 4.09
N GLU A 86 -10.77 -1.65 4.65
CA GLU A 86 -11.91 -1.09 3.90
C GLU A 86 -11.44 -0.21 2.74
N MET A 87 -10.50 0.71 3.00
CA MET A 87 -9.93 1.59 1.98
C MET A 87 -9.09 0.86 0.92
N ALA A 88 -8.59 -0.34 1.24
CA ALA A 88 -7.84 -1.16 0.31
C ALA A 88 -8.70 -2.11 -0.53
N GLU A 89 -10.03 -2.07 -0.38
CA GLU A 89 -10.92 -2.99 -1.07
C GLU A 89 -10.69 -2.96 -2.59
N GLY A 90 -10.61 -4.16 -3.17
CA GLY A 90 -10.31 -4.36 -4.59
C GLY A 90 -8.84 -4.19 -4.99
N ILE A 91 -7.92 -3.84 -4.09
CA ILE A 91 -6.49 -3.83 -4.40
C ILE A 91 -5.96 -5.27 -4.32
N GLN A 92 -5.59 -5.82 -5.48
CA GLN A 92 -5.07 -7.19 -5.57
C GLN A 92 -3.56 -7.19 -5.32
N VAL A 93 -3.11 -7.93 -4.31
CA VAL A 93 -1.69 -8.11 -3.99
C VAL A 93 -1.27 -9.51 -4.42
N THR A 94 -0.47 -9.61 -5.47
CA THR A 94 -0.05 -10.90 -6.06
C THR A 94 1.16 -11.53 -5.38
N ASP A 95 1.97 -10.73 -4.69
CA ASP A 95 3.30 -11.13 -4.19
C ASP A 95 3.46 -10.86 -2.67
N ALA A 96 2.37 -11.03 -1.91
CA ALA A 96 2.41 -10.89 -0.46
C ALA A 96 3.25 -12.02 0.17
N PRO A 97 4.12 -11.73 1.15
CA PRO A 97 4.88 -12.78 1.83
C PRO A 97 3.95 -13.73 2.59
N ILE A 98 4.08 -15.03 2.33
CA ILE A 98 3.41 -16.08 3.12
C ILE A 98 4.13 -16.19 4.45
N ARG A 99 3.48 -15.72 5.52
CA ARG A 99 4.02 -15.85 6.88
C ARG A 99 3.57 -17.17 7.48
N THR A 100 4.48 -18.12 7.58
CA THR A 100 4.31 -19.25 8.50
C THR A 100 4.67 -18.81 9.90
N THR A 101 3.76 -18.97 10.85
CA THR A 101 4.09 -18.71 12.26
C THR A 101 5.10 -19.75 12.77
N ARG A 102 5.89 -19.41 13.79
CA ARG A 102 6.81 -20.38 14.43
C ARG A 102 6.03 -21.63 14.89
N ASP A 103 4.83 -21.43 15.41
CA ASP A 103 4.01 -22.52 15.95
C ASP A 103 3.48 -23.44 14.83
N GLU A 104 3.15 -22.90 13.66
CA GLU A 104 2.83 -23.70 12.46
C GLU A 104 4.03 -24.53 11.96
N LEU A 105 5.25 -23.99 12.06
CA LEU A 105 6.47 -24.72 11.69
C LEU A 105 6.78 -25.86 12.68
N VAL A 106 6.45 -25.69 13.97
CA VAL A 106 6.61 -26.72 15.01
C VAL A 106 5.55 -27.83 14.85
N ALA A 107 4.29 -27.46 14.56
CA ALA A 107 3.20 -28.42 14.34
C ALA A 107 3.41 -29.34 13.13
N LYS A 108 4.19 -28.91 12.13
CA LYS A 108 4.49 -29.68 10.92
C LYS A 108 5.62 -30.72 11.07
N LYS A 109 6.30 -30.73 12.23
CA LYS A 109 7.40 -31.66 12.55
C LYS A 109 7.01 -32.78 13.53
N GLY A 110 5.75 -32.84 13.94
CA GLY A 110 5.20 -33.85 14.86
C GLY A 110 4.58 -35.03 14.13
#